data_AF-A0A8C0KBZ3-F1
#
_entry.id   AF-A0A8C0KBZ3-F1
#
_cell.length_a   1.000
_cell.length_b   1.000
_cell.length_c   1.000
_cell.angle_alpha   90.00
_cell.angle_beta   90.00
_cell.angle_gamma   90.00
#
_symmetry.space_group_name_H-M   'P 1'
#
loop_
_entity.id
_entity.type
_entity.pdbx_description
1 polymer ?
#
loop_
_entity_poly.entity_id
_entity_poly.type
_entity_poly.pdbx_seq_one_letter_code
_entity_poly.pdbx_strand_id
1 'polypeptide(L)'
;MSGHKCYPWDLQDRYTQDKSVVNKMQQKYWETKQAFIKATGKKEDEHVVASDADLDAKLELFHSIQRTCLDLSKAIVLYQKRICFLSQEENELGKFLRSQGFQDKTRAGKMMQATGKALCFSSQQRLALRNPLCRFHQEVETFRHRAISDTWLTVNRMEQCRTEYRGALLWMKDVSQELDPDLYKQMEKFRKVQTQVRLAKKSFDKLKMDVCQKVDLLGASRCNLLSHMLATYQTTLLHFWEKTSHTMAAIHESFKGYQPYEFTTLKSLQDPMKKLIEKEERKKITQQESAEATMEEPTCLGPMAGTSEPEGADKDDLLLLSEIFNASSLDEGEFSKEWAAVFGDGRLKEPVPAVAPGEPDPRPQAGSGFLPSQLLDQNMKDLQASLQEPAKAASDLTAWFSLFADLDPLSNPDAVGKTDKEHELLNA
;
A
#
# COMPACT_ATOMS: atom_id res chain seq x y z
N MET A 1 -20.94 -63.45 26.41
CA MET A 1 -20.76 -63.84 25.00
C MET A 1 -21.64 -62.96 24.13
N SER A 2 -21.06 -62.03 23.39
CA SER A 2 -21.75 -61.30 22.33
C SER A 2 -20.74 -61.04 21.22
N GLY A 3 -20.98 -61.64 20.06
CA GLY A 3 -20.04 -61.70 18.95
C GLY A 3 -19.96 -60.38 18.22
N HIS A 4 -18.78 -59.76 18.24
CA HIS A 4 -18.42 -58.71 17.29
C HIS A 4 -18.32 -59.32 15.89
N LYS A 5 -19.34 -59.09 15.06
CA LYS A 5 -19.22 -59.29 13.61
C LYS A 5 -18.36 -58.16 13.04
N CYS A 6 -17.08 -58.47 12.81
CA CYS A 6 -16.17 -57.66 12.02
C CYS A 6 -16.67 -57.63 10.57
N TYR A 7 -16.90 -56.44 10.00
CA TYR A 7 -17.30 -56.30 8.60
C TYR A 7 -16.08 -56.51 7.68
N PRO A 8 -16.23 -57.13 6.49
CA PRO A 8 -15.11 -57.44 5.60
C PRO A 8 -14.30 -56.23 5.07
N TRP A 9 -14.79 -55.01 5.24
CA TRP A 9 -14.14 -53.79 4.73
C TRP A 9 -12.89 -53.38 5.51
N ASP A 10 -12.79 -53.74 6.80
CA ASP A 10 -11.65 -53.41 7.67
C ASP A 10 -10.38 -54.24 7.36
N LEU A 11 -10.48 -55.25 6.48
CA LEU A 11 -9.35 -56.02 6.00
C LEU A 11 -8.71 -55.44 4.72
N GLN A 12 -9.39 -54.52 4.02
CA GLN A 12 -8.88 -53.93 2.79
C GLN A 12 -7.88 -52.79 3.04
N ASP A 13 -7.93 -52.16 4.23
CA ASP A 13 -7.00 -51.11 4.64
C ASP A 13 -5.59 -51.64 5.02
N ARG A 14 -5.38 -52.96 5.00
CA ARG A 14 -4.06 -53.57 5.24
C ARG A 14 -3.20 -53.77 3.98
N TYR A 15 -3.66 -53.33 2.81
CA TYR A 15 -2.88 -53.32 1.55
C TYR A 15 -2.20 -51.97 1.24
N THR A 16 -1.92 -51.17 2.27
CA THR A 16 -0.92 -50.08 2.18
C THR A 16 0.48 -50.65 2.30
N GLN A 17 1.09 -51.04 1.18
CA GLN A 17 2.51 -50.85 0.82
C GLN A 17 2.93 -51.88 -0.24
N ASP A 18 2.56 -51.63 -1.49
CA ASP A 18 3.59 -51.69 -2.55
C ASP A 18 3.14 -50.85 -3.75
N LYS A 19 3.41 -49.54 -3.69
CA LYS A 19 3.26 -48.67 -4.86
C LYS A 19 4.42 -49.00 -5.80
N SER A 20 4.22 -49.97 -6.69
CA SER A 20 5.15 -50.29 -7.78
C SER A 20 5.72 -49.00 -8.39
N VAL A 21 7.04 -48.96 -8.60
CA VAL A 21 7.74 -47.81 -9.19
C VAL A 21 7.05 -47.35 -10.48
N VAL A 22 6.54 -48.31 -11.27
CA VAL A 22 5.77 -48.07 -12.50
C VAL A 22 4.48 -47.28 -12.23
N ASN A 23 3.76 -47.60 -11.16
CA ASN A 23 2.52 -46.89 -10.81
C ASN A 23 2.81 -45.45 -10.36
N LYS A 24 3.86 -45.24 -9.54
CA LYS A 24 4.30 -43.88 -9.16
C LYS A 24 4.73 -43.06 -10.38
N MET A 25 5.44 -43.69 -11.32
CA MET A 25 5.88 -43.05 -12.56
C MET A 25 4.68 -42.66 -13.44
N GLN A 26 3.69 -43.55 -13.59
CA GLN A 26 2.44 -43.24 -14.30
C GLN A 26 1.68 -42.11 -13.64
N GLN A 27 1.53 -42.14 -12.30
CA GLN A 27 0.90 -41.05 -11.55
C GLN A 27 1.59 -39.71 -11.83
N LYS A 28 2.92 -39.66 -11.73
CA LYS A 28 3.71 -38.46 -12.01
C LYS A 28 3.62 -38.00 -13.47
N TYR A 29 3.56 -38.93 -14.42
CA TYR A 29 3.34 -38.62 -15.83
C TYR A 29 2.01 -37.87 -16.03
N TRP A 30 0.91 -38.39 -15.47
CA TRP A 30 -0.41 -37.78 -15.63
C TRP A 30 -0.56 -36.44 -14.89
N GLU A 31 0.03 -36.32 -13.71
CA GLU A 31 0.17 -35.04 -13.00
C GLU A 31 0.90 -34.00 -13.86
N THR A 32 2.03 -34.39 -14.46
CA THR A 32 2.84 -33.51 -15.31
C THR A 32 2.10 -33.15 -16.60
N LYS A 33 1.40 -34.11 -17.21
CA LYS A 33 0.57 -33.90 -18.39
C LYS A 33 -0.57 -32.92 -18.10
N GLN A 34 -1.24 -33.04 -16.96
CA GLN A 34 -2.27 -32.09 -16.53
C GLN A 34 -1.69 -30.70 -16.31
N ALA A 35 -0.54 -30.59 -15.63
CA ALA A 35 0.14 -29.30 -15.44
C ALA A 35 0.51 -28.65 -16.78
N PHE A 36 0.98 -29.43 -17.75
CA PHE A 36 1.29 -28.97 -19.10
C PHE A 36 0.03 -28.51 -19.87
N ILE A 37 -1.08 -29.23 -19.77
CA ILE A 37 -2.36 -28.84 -20.39
C ILE A 37 -2.81 -27.47 -19.85
N LYS A 38 -2.78 -27.29 -18.53
CA LYS A 38 -3.10 -26.02 -17.87
C LYS A 38 -2.16 -24.89 -18.34
N ALA A 39 -0.86 -25.15 -18.40
CA ALA A 39 0.14 -24.15 -18.80
C ALA A 39 0.06 -23.76 -20.29
N THR A 40 -0.31 -24.71 -21.17
CA THR A 40 -0.43 -24.48 -22.62
C THR A 40 -1.80 -23.97 -23.05
N GLY A 41 -2.76 -23.86 -22.13
CA GLY A 41 -4.12 -23.41 -22.42
C GLY A 41 -4.91 -24.37 -23.32
N LYS A 42 -4.53 -25.66 -23.35
CA LYS A 42 -5.28 -26.67 -24.10
C LYS A 42 -6.66 -26.88 -23.46
N LYS A 43 -7.66 -27.22 -24.29
CA LYS A 43 -9.04 -27.41 -23.83
C LYS A 43 -9.11 -28.56 -22.80
N GLU A 44 -9.58 -28.25 -21.61
CA GLU A 44 -9.85 -29.21 -20.54
C GLU A 44 -11.30 -29.71 -20.59
N ASP A 45 -11.60 -30.71 -19.77
CA ASP A 45 -12.97 -31.23 -19.62
C ASP A 45 -13.89 -30.17 -19.04
N GLU A 46 -14.94 -29.82 -19.77
CA GLU A 46 -15.84 -28.70 -19.46
C GLU A 46 -16.57 -28.90 -18.13
N HIS A 47 -16.95 -30.13 -17.79
CA HIS A 47 -17.63 -30.41 -16.53
C HIS A 47 -16.69 -30.31 -15.33
N VAL A 48 -15.43 -30.72 -15.52
CA VAL A 48 -14.40 -30.58 -14.48
C VAL A 48 -14.09 -29.10 -14.24
N VAL A 49 -13.96 -28.31 -15.29
CA VAL A 49 -13.78 -26.84 -15.18
C VAL A 49 -14.99 -26.20 -14.51
N ALA A 50 -16.20 -26.51 -14.95
CA ALA A 50 -17.42 -25.98 -14.33
C ALA A 50 -17.54 -26.34 -12.84
N SER A 51 -17.09 -27.53 -12.43
CA SER A 51 -17.12 -27.96 -11.02
C SER A 51 -16.17 -27.19 -10.09
N ASP A 52 -15.15 -26.52 -10.67
CA ASP A 52 -14.18 -25.72 -9.93
C ASP A 52 -14.55 -24.24 -9.82
N ALA A 53 -15.61 -23.78 -10.51
CA ALA A 53 -16.01 -22.37 -10.58
C ALA A 53 -16.12 -21.70 -9.19
N ASP A 54 -16.76 -22.35 -8.22
CA ASP A 54 -16.92 -21.80 -6.87
C ASP A 54 -15.57 -21.63 -6.15
N LEU A 55 -14.65 -22.56 -6.36
CA LEU A 55 -13.30 -22.50 -5.81
C LEU A 55 -12.48 -21.41 -6.51
N ASP A 56 -12.59 -21.29 -7.82
CA ASP A 56 -11.89 -20.26 -8.60
C ASP A 56 -12.34 -18.85 -8.19
N ALA A 57 -13.65 -18.62 -8.02
CA ALA A 57 -14.17 -17.37 -7.49
C ALA A 57 -13.61 -17.06 -6.09
N LYS A 58 -13.44 -18.08 -5.25
CA LYS A 58 -12.78 -17.94 -3.94
C LYS A 58 -11.31 -17.57 -4.04
N LEU A 59 -10.58 -18.16 -4.98
CA LEU A 59 -9.19 -17.85 -5.22
C LEU A 59 -9.03 -16.43 -5.78
N GLU A 60 -9.93 -15.96 -6.63
CA GLU A 60 -9.94 -14.58 -7.09
C GLU A 60 -10.08 -13.59 -5.94
N LEU A 61 -10.98 -13.87 -4.98
CA LEU A 61 -11.11 -13.07 -3.76
C LEU A 61 -9.81 -13.05 -2.96
N PHE A 62 -9.16 -14.20 -2.79
CA PHE A 62 -7.86 -14.29 -2.10
C PHE A 62 -6.78 -13.44 -2.78
N HIS A 63 -6.62 -13.55 -4.10
CA HIS A 63 -5.65 -12.77 -4.86
C HIS A 63 -5.97 -11.26 -4.82
N SER A 64 -7.26 -10.90 -4.84
CA SER A 64 -7.71 -9.52 -4.66
C SER A 64 -7.30 -8.97 -3.30
N ILE A 65 -7.50 -9.73 -2.22
CA ILE A 65 -7.05 -9.38 -0.87
C ILE A 65 -5.52 -9.17 -0.85
N GLN A 66 -4.75 -10.11 -1.39
CA GLN A 66 -3.29 -10.02 -1.45
C GLN A 66 -2.81 -8.76 -2.17
N ARG A 67 -3.34 -8.51 -3.38
CA ARG A 67 -2.97 -7.37 -4.22
C ARG A 67 -3.32 -6.05 -3.56
N THR A 68 -4.56 -5.89 -3.14
CA THR A 68 -5.05 -4.62 -2.59
C THR A 68 -4.42 -4.29 -1.23
N CYS A 69 -4.03 -5.28 -0.41
CA CYS A 69 -3.26 -5.02 0.81
C CYS A 69 -1.82 -4.55 0.49
N LEU A 70 -1.17 -5.11 -0.53
CA LEU A 70 0.15 -4.65 -0.98
C LEU A 70 0.08 -3.21 -1.50
N ASP A 71 -0.91 -2.92 -2.34
CA ASP A 71 -1.09 -1.58 -2.91
C ASP A 71 -1.42 -0.55 -1.83
N LEU A 72 -2.27 -0.91 -0.86
CA LEU A 72 -2.56 -0.08 0.30
C LEU A 72 -1.28 0.22 1.11
N SER A 73 -0.46 -0.80 1.38
CA SER A 73 0.80 -0.62 2.10
C SER A 73 1.72 0.38 1.40
N LYS A 74 1.91 0.24 0.09
CA LYS A 74 2.68 1.18 -0.75
C LYS A 74 2.09 2.59 -0.71
N ALA A 75 0.77 2.71 -0.81
CA ALA A 75 0.08 3.99 -0.77
C ALA A 75 0.29 4.71 0.57
N ILE A 76 0.23 3.98 1.69
CA ILE A 76 0.46 4.56 3.03
C ILE A 76 1.90 5.09 3.16
N VAL A 77 2.91 4.35 2.67
CA VAL A 77 4.31 4.82 2.68
C VAL A 77 4.47 6.09 1.85
N LEU A 78 3.93 6.10 0.63
CA LEU A 78 4.01 7.27 -0.25
C LEU A 78 3.29 8.48 0.35
N TYR A 79 2.13 8.26 0.95
CA TYR A 79 1.36 9.32 1.59
C TYR A 79 2.08 9.91 2.80
N GLN A 80 2.69 9.09 3.65
CA GLN A 80 3.54 9.56 4.75
C GLN A 80 4.69 10.44 4.26
N LYS A 81 5.38 10.02 3.18
CA LYS A 81 6.46 10.82 2.57
C LYS A 81 5.95 12.19 2.11
N ARG A 82 4.78 12.23 1.45
CA ARG A 82 4.16 13.47 0.97
C ARG A 82 3.73 14.38 2.12
N ILE A 83 3.18 13.83 3.21
CA ILE A 83 2.86 14.61 4.41
C ILE A 83 4.11 15.30 4.95
N CYS A 84 5.23 14.58 5.06
CA CYS A 84 6.48 15.17 5.55
C CYS A 84 6.95 16.34 4.68
N PHE A 85 7.00 16.15 3.36
CA PHE A 85 7.44 17.21 2.44
C PHE A 85 6.49 18.41 2.48
N LEU A 86 5.18 18.18 2.43
CA LEU A 86 4.21 19.28 2.50
C LEU A 86 4.34 20.07 3.80
N SER A 87 4.54 19.38 4.93
CA SER A 87 4.79 20.05 6.21
C SER A 87 6.10 20.82 6.23
N GLN A 88 7.18 20.31 5.61
CA GLN A 88 8.44 21.04 5.51
C GLN A 88 8.26 22.34 4.70
N GLU A 89 7.67 22.26 3.51
CA GLU A 89 7.45 23.42 2.65
C GLU A 89 6.52 24.47 3.30
N GLU A 90 5.41 24.04 3.92
CA GLU A 90 4.52 24.95 4.63
C GLU A 90 5.21 25.62 5.82
N ASN A 91 6.07 24.90 6.54
CA ASN A 91 6.83 25.45 7.66
C ASN A 91 7.85 26.51 7.19
N GLU A 92 8.56 26.25 6.09
CA GLU A 92 9.48 27.23 5.51
C GLU A 92 8.74 28.47 5.00
N LEU A 93 7.58 28.31 4.37
CA LEU A 93 6.71 29.43 4.01
C LEU A 93 6.27 30.23 5.26
N GLY A 94 5.91 29.53 6.34
CA GLY A 94 5.54 30.17 7.61
C GLY A 94 6.68 31.01 8.21
N LYS A 95 7.90 30.46 8.23
CA LYS A 95 9.12 31.19 8.66
C LYS A 95 9.40 32.39 7.76
N PHE A 96 9.28 32.22 6.45
CA PHE A 96 9.47 33.30 5.49
C PHE A 96 8.49 34.45 5.75
N LEU A 97 7.19 34.18 5.88
CA LEU A 97 6.20 35.22 6.17
C LEU A 97 6.47 35.95 7.49
N ARG A 98 6.90 35.22 8.54
CA ARG A 98 7.31 35.86 9.81
C ARG A 98 8.49 36.80 9.60
N SER A 99 9.48 36.41 8.81
CA SER A 99 10.68 37.22 8.56
C SER A 99 10.39 38.50 7.76
N GLN A 100 9.50 38.42 6.76
CA GLN A 100 9.08 39.57 5.97
C GLN A 100 8.15 40.47 6.77
N GLY A 101 7.21 39.87 7.50
CA GLY A 101 6.29 40.60 8.35
C GLY A 101 6.96 41.33 9.51
N PHE A 102 8.15 40.90 9.96
CA PHE A 102 8.95 41.64 10.94
C PHE A 102 9.56 42.93 10.37
N GLN A 103 9.85 42.95 9.06
CA GLN A 103 10.41 44.12 8.37
C GLN A 103 9.32 45.15 8.03
N ASP A 104 8.09 44.69 7.79
CA ASP A 104 6.94 45.54 7.50
C ASP A 104 6.21 45.97 8.78
N LYS A 105 6.20 47.26 9.08
CA LYS A 105 5.54 47.83 10.26
C LYS A 105 4.04 48.07 10.07
N THR A 106 3.52 47.89 8.86
CA THR A 106 2.09 48.08 8.55
C THR A 106 1.26 46.92 9.10
N ARG A 107 -0.08 47.02 9.01
CA ARG A 107 -0.96 45.90 9.33
C ARG A 107 -0.72 44.70 8.41
N ALA A 108 -0.24 44.90 7.17
CA ALA A 108 0.14 43.80 6.29
C ALA A 108 1.29 43.00 6.90
N GLY A 109 2.29 43.65 7.50
CA GLY A 109 3.35 42.97 8.25
C GLY A 109 2.85 42.20 9.47
N LYS A 110 1.93 42.77 10.26
CA LYS A 110 1.26 42.05 11.36
C LYS A 110 0.49 40.82 10.85
N MET A 111 -0.23 40.94 9.74
CA MET A 111 -0.96 39.85 9.10
C MET A 111 -0.02 38.75 8.60
N MET A 112 1.10 39.11 7.98
CA MET A 112 2.14 38.16 7.56
C MET A 112 2.72 37.40 8.74
N GLN A 113 3.01 38.07 9.87
CA GLN A 113 3.52 37.40 11.08
C GLN A 113 2.49 36.42 11.66
N ALA A 114 1.23 36.83 11.80
CA ALA A 114 0.16 35.97 12.30
C ALA A 114 -0.08 34.76 11.40
N THR A 115 -0.19 34.99 10.07
CA THR A 115 -0.34 33.93 9.06
C THR A 115 0.86 32.99 9.08
N GLY A 116 2.08 33.52 9.15
CA GLY A 116 3.29 32.71 9.22
C GLY A 116 3.35 31.83 10.47
N LYS A 117 2.92 32.34 11.63
CA LYS A 117 2.80 31.53 12.87
C LYS A 117 1.77 30.42 12.71
N ALA A 118 0.62 30.69 12.10
CA ALA A 118 -0.41 29.68 11.84
C ALA A 118 0.03 28.60 10.84
N LEU A 119 0.78 28.95 9.79
CA LEU A 119 1.33 27.99 8.84
C LEU A 119 2.36 27.06 9.52
N CYS A 120 3.26 27.61 10.34
CA CYS A 120 4.17 26.79 11.15
C CYS A 120 3.39 25.83 12.07
N PHE A 121 2.37 26.33 12.78
CA PHE A 121 1.50 25.50 13.62
C PHE A 121 0.78 24.39 12.82
N SER A 122 0.15 24.74 11.69
CA SER A 122 -0.50 23.79 10.77
C SER A 122 0.45 22.69 10.32
N SER A 123 1.67 23.06 9.96
CA SER A 123 2.69 22.11 9.50
C SER A 123 3.06 21.07 10.56
N GLN A 124 3.21 21.51 11.83
CA GLN A 124 3.51 20.65 12.99
C GLN A 124 2.32 19.76 13.31
N GLN A 125 1.11 20.33 13.34
CA GLN A 125 -0.12 19.57 13.58
C GLN A 125 -0.36 18.48 12.52
N ARG A 126 -0.01 18.74 11.25
CA ARG A 126 -0.13 17.72 10.20
C ARG A 126 0.82 16.54 10.43
N LEU A 127 2.01 16.77 11.01
CA LEU A 127 2.96 15.69 11.28
C LEU A 127 2.43 14.68 12.31
N ALA A 128 1.48 15.07 13.18
CA ALA A 128 0.81 14.16 14.09
C ALA A 128 0.08 13.01 13.36
N LEU A 129 -0.33 13.21 12.10
CA LEU A 129 -0.93 12.16 11.26
C LEU A 129 0.01 10.99 10.97
N ARG A 130 1.33 11.20 11.10
CA ARG A 130 2.32 10.14 10.84
C ARG A 130 2.22 9.00 11.85
N ASN A 131 1.88 9.28 13.10
CA ASN A 131 1.78 8.25 14.14
C ASN A 131 0.73 7.18 13.80
N PRO A 132 -0.55 7.53 13.54
CA PRO A 132 -1.56 6.55 13.15
C PRO A 132 -1.26 5.91 11.78
N LEU A 133 -0.66 6.65 10.83
CA LEU A 133 -0.29 6.09 9.52
C LEU A 133 0.84 5.06 9.61
N CYS A 134 1.84 5.30 10.46
CA CYS A 134 2.93 4.36 10.70
C CYS A 134 2.40 3.06 11.33
N ARG A 135 1.54 3.18 12.35
CA ARG A 135 0.83 2.04 12.94
C ARG A 135 0.01 1.29 11.89
N PHE A 136 -0.76 2.01 11.08
CA PHE A 136 -1.57 1.40 10.03
C PHE A 136 -0.72 0.62 9.02
N HIS A 137 0.42 1.19 8.58
CA HIS A 137 1.35 0.50 7.71
C HIS A 137 1.90 -0.79 8.34
N GLN A 138 2.36 -0.75 9.59
CA GLN A 138 2.89 -1.92 10.32
C GLN A 138 1.85 -3.05 10.43
N GLU A 139 0.60 -2.69 10.70
CA GLU A 139 -0.51 -3.62 10.84
C GLU A 139 -0.86 -4.28 9.50
N VAL A 140 -0.91 -3.51 8.41
CA VAL A 140 -1.10 -4.06 7.05
C VAL A 140 0.07 -4.96 6.66
N GLU A 141 1.32 -4.56 6.92
CA GLU A 141 2.49 -5.39 6.64
C GLU A 141 2.50 -6.69 7.44
N THR A 142 2.12 -6.64 8.72
CA THR A 142 2.01 -7.84 9.57
C THR A 142 0.92 -8.78 9.04
N PHE A 143 -0.25 -8.24 8.69
CA PHE A 143 -1.33 -9.00 8.10
C PHE A 143 -0.89 -9.69 6.80
N ARG A 144 -0.16 -8.98 5.92
CA ARG A 144 0.39 -9.55 4.69
C ARG A 144 1.40 -10.65 4.94
N HIS A 145 2.41 -10.39 5.76
CA HIS A 145 3.50 -11.34 5.98
C HIS A 145 3.08 -12.58 6.77
N ARG A 146 2.05 -12.47 7.61
CA ARG A 146 1.57 -13.59 8.43
C ARG A 146 0.31 -14.23 7.86
N ALA A 147 -0.81 -13.51 7.86
CA ALA A 147 -2.11 -14.10 7.54
C ALA A 147 -2.25 -14.45 6.05
N ILE A 148 -1.82 -13.55 5.15
CA ILE A 148 -1.88 -13.80 3.71
C ILE A 148 -0.88 -14.89 3.32
N SER A 149 0.36 -14.86 3.83
CA SER A 149 1.36 -15.90 3.57
C SER A 149 0.92 -17.29 4.04
N ASP A 150 0.33 -17.42 5.23
CA ASP A 150 -0.19 -18.71 5.72
C ASP A 150 -1.32 -19.26 4.83
N THR A 151 -2.24 -18.38 4.42
CA THR A 151 -3.33 -18.74 3.51
C THR A 151 -2.77 -19.16 2.15
N TRP A 152 -1.77 -18.43 1.63
CA TRP A 152 -1.08 -18.74 0.38
C TRP A 152 -0.46 -20.15 0.38
N LEU A 153 0.20 -20.55 1.46
CA LEU A 153 0.76 -21.90 1.59
C LEU A 153 -0.33 -22.98 1.49
N THR A 154 -1.50 -22.72 2.04
CA THR A 154 -2.64 -23.64 2.00
C THR A 154 -3.24 -23.70 0.59
N VAL A 155 -3.39 -22.53 -0.06
CA VAL A 155 -3.82 -22.41 -1.46
C VAL A 155 -2.90 -23.19 -2.40
N ASN A 156 -1.57 -23.08 -2.24
CA ASN A 156 -0.63 -23.83 -3.08
C ASN A 156 -0.74 -25.35 -2.90
N ARG A 157 -0.90 -25.83 -1.67
CA ARG A 157 -1.13 -27.26 -1.42
C ARG A 157 -2.42 -27.73 -2.06
N MET A 158 -3.47 -26.92 -1.96
CA MET A 158 -4.75 -27.20 -2.60
C MET A 158 -4.62 -27.24 -4.14
N GLU A 159 -3.94 -26.27 -4.75
CA GLU A 159 -3.66 -26.22 -6.20
C GLU A 159 -2.89 -27.45 -6.69
N GLN A 160 -1.93 -27.92 -5.89
CA GLN A 160 -1.23 -29.16 -6.16
C GLN A 160 -2.19 -30.35 -6.13
N CYS A 161 -3.00 -30.52 -5.07
CA CYS A 161 -3.98 -31.60 -4.99
C CYS A 161 -5.06 -31.52 -6.08
N ARG A 162 -5.43 -30.32 -6.54
CA ARG A 162 -6.31 -30.11 -7.69
C ARG A 162 -5.70 -30.67 -8.97
N THR A 163 -4.43 -30.36 -9.21
CA THR A 163 -3.67 -30.86 -10.37
C THR A 163 -3.52 -32.38 -10.32
N GLU A 164 -3.24 -32.94 -9.14
CA GLU A 164 -3.15 -34.39 -8.91
C GLU A 164 -4.50 -35.09 -9.18
N TYR A 165 -5.59 -34.54 -8.67
CA TYR A 165 -6.94 -35.06 -8.92
C TYR A 165 -7.33 -35.01 -10.40
N ARG A 166 -7.11 -33.87 -11.07
CA ARG A 166 -7.39 -33.73 -12.51
C ARG A 166 -6.50 -34.65 -13.36
N GLY A 167 -5.23 -34.81 -13.02
CA GLY A 167 -4.33 -35.78 -13.66
C GLY A 167 -4.83 -37.22 -13.50
N ALA A 168 -5.29 -37.59 -12.30
CA ALA A 168 -5.89 -38.91 -12.07
C ALA A 168 -7.19 -39.13 -12.87
N LEU A 169 -8.03 -38.09 -13.04
CA LEU A 169 -9.21 -38.15 -13.90
C LEU A 169 -8.85 -38.34 -15.38
N LEU A 170 -7.84 -37.64 -15.88
CA LEU A 170 -7.33 -37.85 -17.25
C LEU A 170 -6.83 -39.28 -17.43
N TRP A 171 -6.08 -39.81 -16.46
CA TRP A 171 -5.62 -41.18 -16.50
C TRP A 171 -6.79 -42.18 -16.50
N MET A 172 -7.82 -41.94 -15.69
CA MET A 172 -9.01 -42.79 -15.64
C MET A 172 -9.77 -42.77 -16.96
N LYS A 173 -9.88 -41.59 -17.61
CA LYS A 173 -10.50 -41.43 -18.92
C LYS A 173 -9.75 -42.23 -19.98
N ASP A 174 -8.43 -42.11 -20.04
CA ASP A 174 -7.56 -42.84 -20.97
C ASP A 174 -7.73 -44.37 -20.83
N VAL A 175 -7.60 -44.89 -19.60
CA VAL A 175 -7.77 -46.33 -19.34
C VAL A 175 -9.20 -46.81 -19.60
N SER A 176 -10.22 -45.95 -19.46
CA SER A 176 -11.61 -46.31 -19.75
C SER A 176 -11.93 -46.43 -21.24
N GLN A 177 -11.22 -45.69 -22.08
CA GLN A 177 -11.43 -45.71 -23.54
C GLN A 177 -10.86 -46.98 -24.17
N GLU A 178 -9.82 -47.56 -23.57
CA GLU A 178 -9.16 -48.79 -24.01
C GLU A 178 -9.65 -50.05 -23.27
N LEU A 179 -10.75 -49.94 -22.50
CA LEU A 179 -11.20 -50.99 -21.58
C LEU A 179 -12.03 -52.06 -22.30
N ASP A 180 -11.50 -53.28 -22.34
CA ASP A 180 -12.22 -54.51 -22.67
C ASP A 180 -12.62 -55.25 -21.37
N PRO A 181 -13.93 -55.37 -21.06
CA PRO A 181 -14.43 -56.04 -19.86
C PRO A 181 -14.02 -57.52 -19.76
N ASP A 182 -13.75 -58.18 -20.90
CA ASP A 182 -13.40 -59.59 -20.94
C ASP A 182 -11.91 -59.85 -20.62
N LEU A 183 -11.08 -58.80 -20.62
CA LEU A 183 -9.69 -58.85 -20.20
C LEU A 183 -9.53 -58.47 -18.72
N TYR A 184 -9.46 -59.50 -17.86
CA TYR A 184 -9.27 -59.35 -16.40
C TYR A 184 -8.13 -58.38 -16.01
N LYS A 185 -7.00 -58.37 -16.75
CA LYS A 185 -5.85 -57.48 -16.48
C LYS A 185 -6.19 -55.99 -16.66
N GLN A 186 -7.02 -55.65 -17.65
CA GLN A 186 -7.41 -54.25 -17.91
C GLN A 186 -8.40 -53.76 -16.85
N MET A 187 -9.35 -54.60 -16.46
CA MET A 187 -10.26 -54.31 -15.34
C MET A 187 -9.51 -54.07 -14.02
N GLU A 188 -8.46 -54.85 -13.75
CA GLU A 188 -7.64 -54.65 -12.56
C GLU A 188 -6.83 -53.34 -12.60
N LYS A 189 -6.30 -52.96 -13.78
CA LYS A 189 -5.67 -51.65 -14.00
C LYS A 189 -6.66 -50.52 -13.77
N PHE A 190 -7.88 -50.64 -14.30
CA PHE A 190 -8.94 -49.65 -14.12
C PHE A 190 -9.33 -49.47 -12.65
N ARG A 191 -9.51 -50.56 -11.89
CA ARG A 191 -9.79 -50.49 -10.43
C ARG A 191 -8.68 -49.78 -9.65
N LYS A 192 -7.41 -49.98 -10.03
CA LYS A 192 -6.27 -49.30 -9.40
C LYS A 192 -6.30 -47.80 -9.66
N VAL A 193 -6.54 -47.38 -10.90
CA VAL A 193 -6.67 -45.95 -11.26
C VAL A 193 -7.88 -45.33 -10.57
N GLN A 194 -9.03 -46.02 -10.55
CA GLN A 194 -10.24 -45.58 -9.85
C GLN A 194 -9.99 -45.36 -8.36
N THR A 195 -9.19 -46.22 -7.72
CA THR A 195 -8.78 -46.04 -6.31
C THR A 195 -7.91 -44.80 -6.15
N GLN A 196 -6.97 -44.52 -7.07
CA GLN A 196 -6.17 -43.29 -7.02
C GLN A 196 -7.05 -42.04 -7.17
N VAL A 197 -8.01 -42.04 -8.09
CA VAL A 197 -8.97 -40.93 -8.26
C VAL A 197 -9.73 -40.65 -6.97
N ARG A 198 -10.25 -41.70 -6.30
CA ARG A 198 -10.97 -41.54 -5.02
C ARG A 198 -10.07 -40.93 -3.93
N LEU A 199 -8.82 -41.38 -3.83
CA LEU A 199 -7.86 -40.88 -2.85
C LEU A 199 -7.47 -39.42 -3.13
N ALA A 200 -7.16 -39.08 -4.38
CA ALA A 200 -6.83 -37.72 -4.79
C ALA A 200 -8.01 -36.77 -4.57
N LYS A 201 -9.24 -37.20 -4.92
CA LYS A 201 -10.46 -36.44 -4.67
C LYS A 201 -10.67 -36.14 -3.19
N LYS A 202 -10.52 -37.15 -2.32
CA LYS A 202 -10.66 -36.97 -0.87
C LYS A 202 -9.68 -35.92 -0.32
N SER A 203 -8.43 -35.95 -0.78
CA SER A 203 -7.42 -34.95 -0.39
C SER A 203 -7.74 -33.55 -0.93
N PHE A 204 -8.17 -33.47 -2.20
CA PHE A 204 -8.57 -32.21 -2.83
C PHE A 204 -9.79 -31.59 -2.14
N ASP A 205 -10.86 -32.34 -1.91
CA ASP A 205 -12.10 -31.85 -1.28
C ASP A 205 -11.82 -31.32 0.14
N LYS A 206 -10.94 -31.99 0.89
CA LYS A 206 -10.51 -31.51 2.21
C LYS A 206 -9.82 -30.14 2.11
N LEU A 207 -8.80 -30.04 1.26
CA LEU A 207 -8.03 -28.79 1.10
C LEU A 207 -8.86 -27.67 0.46
N LYS A 208 -9.82 -27.99 -0.41
CA LYS A 208 -10.80 -27.05 -0.95
C LYS A 208 -11.60 -26.40 0.18
N MET A 209 -12.06 -27.18 1.16
CA MET A 209 -12.75 -26.64 2.34
C MET A 209 -11.85 -25.81 3.24
N ASP A 210 -10.63 -26.28 3.51
CA ASP A 210 -9.65 -25.55 4.30
C ASP A 210 -9.35 -24.18 3.67
N VAL A 211 -9.16 -24.12 2.34
CA VAL A 211 -8.94 -22.86 1.61
C VAL A 211 -10.14 -21.93 1.71
N CYS A 212 -11.36 -22.42 1.44
CA CYS A 212 -12.56 -21.59 1.50
C CYS A 212 -12.71 -20.92 2.87
N GLN A 213 -12.59 -21.70 3.95
CA GLN A 213 -12.70 -21.22 5.33
C GLN A 213 -11.58 -20.22 5.67
N LYS A 214 -10.33 -20.51 5.28
CA LYS A 214 -9.22 -19.58 5.53
C LYS A 214 -9.41 -18.26 4.79
N VAL A 215 -9.88 -18.28 3.54
CA VAL A 215 -10.14 -17.07 2.76
C VAL A 215 -11.28 -16.25 3.37
N ASP A 216 -12.34 -16.89 3.87
CA ASP A 216 -13.43 -16.20 4.60
C ASP A 216 -12.90 -15.51 5.86
N LEU A 217 -12.14 -16.24 6.68
CA LEU A 217 -11.54 -15.68 7.89
C LEU A 217 -10.56 -14.55 7.57
N LEU A 218 -9.80 -14.68 6.48
CA LEU A 218 -8.88 -13.66 6.00
C LEU A 218 -9.64 -12.39 5.59
N GLY A 219 -10.76 -12.53 4.89
CA GLY A 219 -11.65 -11.42 4.54
C GLY A 219 -12.20 -10.69 5.77
N ALA A 220 -12.74 -11.44 6.73
CA ALA A 220 -13.26 -10.87 7.97
C ALA A 220 -12.16 -10.17 8.80
N SER A 221 -10.99 -10.80 8.93
CA SER A 221 -9.83 -10.24 9.64
C SER A 221 -9.35 -8.94 8.99
N ARG A 222 -9.31 -8.89 7.65
CA ARG A 222 -9.00 -7.66 6.92
C ARG A 222 -10.00 -6.54 7.22
N CYS A 223 -11.30 -6.82 7.21
CA CYS A 223 -12.33 -5.82 7.52
C CYS A 223 -12.16 -5.25 8.93
N ASN A 224 -11.85 -6.10 9.91
CA ASN A 224 -11.63 -5.68 11.30
C ASN A 224 -10.38 -4.81 11.43
N LEU A 225 -9.27 -5.22 10.81
CA LEU A 225 -8.02 -4.47 10.75
C LEU A 225 -8.25 -3.06 10.19
N LEU A 226 -8.90 -2.98 9.02
CA LEU A 226 -9.14 -1.72 8.32
C LEU A 226 -10.07 -0.81 9.13
N SER A 227 -11.16 -1.35 9.68
CA SER A 227 -12.12 -0.58 10.47
C SER A 227 -11.45 0.12 11.66
N HIS A 228 -10.59 -0.58 12.38
CA HIS A 228 -9.88 -0.02 13.54
C HIS A 228 -8.82 1.01 13.14
N MET A 229 -7.98 0.69 12.15
CA MET A 229 -6.87 1.56 11.77
C MET A 229 -7.34 2.83 11.05
N LEU A 230 -8.34 2.71 10.17
CA LEU A 230 -8.91 3.86 9.48
C LEU A 230 -9.64 4.80 10.44
N ALA A 231 -10.38 4.28 11.43
CA ALA A 231 -11.05 5.11 12.42
C ALA A 231 -10.05 5.95 13.23
N THR A 232 -8.92 5.35 13.62
CA THR A 232 -7.86 6.06 14.36
C THR A 232 -7.25 7.17 13.51
N TYR A 233 -6.87 6.85 12.26
CA TYR A 233 -6.34 7.84 11.33
C TYR A 233 -7.33 8.97 11.04
N GLN A 234 -8.60 8.63 10.76
CA GLN A 234 -9.66 9.60 10.47
C GLN A 234 -9.88 10.56 11.63
N THR A 235 -9.92 10.05 12.87
CA THR A 235 -10.10 10.89 14.06
C THR A 235 -8.96 11.89 14.20
N THR A 236 -7.71 11.46 13.98
CA THR A 236 -6.55 12.38 14.01
C THR A 236 -6.61 13.40 12.87
N LEU A 237 -7.07 12.98 11.68
CA LEU A 237 -7.23 13.88 10.53
C LEU A 237 -8.28 14.97 10.78
N LEU A 238 -9.42 14.60 11.37
CA LEU A 238 -10.46 15.56 11.73
C LEU A 238 -9.95 16.57 12.75
N HIS A 239 -9.25 16.10 13.79
CA HIS A 239 -8.66 16.99 14.80
C HIS A 239 -7.63 17.96 14.21
N PHE A 240 -6.83 17.50 13.26
CA PHE A 240 -5.91 18.35 12.51
C PHE A 240 -6.65 19.47 11.77
N TRP A 241 -7.69 19.12 11.01
CA TRP A 241 -8.47 20.10 10.24
C TRP A 241 -9.23 21.06 11.14
N GLU A 242 -9.80 20.58 12.23
CA GLU A 242 -10.52 21.40 13.20
C GLU A 242 -9.59 22.45 13.79
N LYS A 243 -8.44 22.04 14.35
CA LYS A 243 -7.47 22.96 14.95
C LYS A 243 -6.96 24.00 13.96
N THR A 244 -6.56 23.56 12.78
CA THR A 244 -6.00 24.47 11.77
C THR A 244 -7.04 25.43 11.22
N SER A 245 -8.27 24.98 10.98
CA SER A 245 -9.37 25.82 10.54
C SER A 245 -9.70 26.90 11.58
N HIS A 246 -9.78 26.55 12.87
CA HIS A 246 -10.03 27.52 13.94
C HIS A 246 -8.95 28.61 13.98
N THR A 247 -7.67 28.22 13.91
CA THR A 247 -6.56 29.18 13.88
C THR A 247 -6.64 30.11 12.66
N MET A 248 -6.91 29.56 11.47
CA MET A 248 -6.98 30.35 10.24
C MET A 248 -8.20 31.29 10.23
N ALA A 249 -9.34 30.83 10.75
CA ALA A 249 -10.56 31.64 10.88
C ALA A 249 -10.36 32.81 11.85
N ALA A 250 -9.68 32.60 12.97
CA ALA A 250 -9.34 33.67 13.91
C ALA A 250 -8.51 34.77 13.22
N ILE A 251 -7.49 34.39 12.44
CA ILE A 251 -6.69 35.34 11.66
C ILE A 251 -7.58 36.09 10.66
N HIS A 252 -8.41 35.37 9.91
CA HIS A 252 -9.31 35.99 8.93
C HIS A 252 -10.20 37.07 9.57
N GLU A 253 -10.79 36.78 10.73
CA GLU A 253 -11.62 37.76 11.43
C GLU A 253 -10.80 38.94 11.97
N SER A 254 -9.61 38.72 12.55
CA SER A 254 -8.74 39.80 13.05
C SER A 254 -8.26 40.77 11.95
N PHE A 255 -8.16 40.29 10.70
CA PHE A 255 -7.72 41.09 9.56
C PHE A 255 -8.86 41.46 8.60
N LYS A 256 -10.12 41.27 9.01
CA LYS A 256 -11.30 41.58 8.21
C LYS A 256 -11.44 43.09 8.00
N GLY A 257 -11.83 43.48 6.77
CA GLY A 257 -12.12 44.85 6.38
C GLY A 257 -11.04 45.54 5.53
N TYR A 258 -11.47 46.53 4.74
CA TYR A 258 -10.60 47.33 3.87
C TYR A 258 -9.61 48.19 4.68
N GLN A 259 -8.34 48.17 4.27
CA GLN A 259 -7.28 48.97 4.89
C GLN A 259 -6.81 50.06 3.92
N PRO A 260 -7.06 51.34 4.23
CA PRO A 260 -6.53 52.42 3.43
C PRO A 260 -5.01 52.52 3.62
N TYR A 261 -4.28 52.42 2.52
CA TYR A 261 -2.86 52.76 2.45
C TYR A 261 -2.68 54.28 2.64
N GLU A 262 -2.02 54.70 3.74
CA GLU A 262 -1.66 56.10 3.92
C GLU A 262 -0.39 56.44 3.12
N PHE A 263 -0.56 57.26 2.07
CA PHE A 263 0.55 57.83 1.34
C PHE A 263 1.28 58.86 2.20
N THR A 264 2.39 58.44 2.81
CA THR A 264 3.29 59.31 3.59
C THR A 264 4.14 60.23 2.70
N THR A 265 4.37 59.86 1.44
CA THR A 265 5.24 60.61 0.51
C THR A 265 4.45 61.49 -0.48
N LEU A 266 3.24 61.07 -0.87
CA LEU A 266 2.41 61.74 -1.88
C LEU A 266 1.16 62.34 -1.22
N LYS A 267 1.31 63.54 -0.63
CA LYS A 267 0.22 64.28 0.04
C LYS A 267 -0.99 64.54 -0.87
N SER A 268 -0.79 64.64 -2.19
CA SER A 268 -1.88 64.84 -3.16
C SER A 268 -2.85 63.65 -3.26
N LEU A 269 -2.44 62.45 -2.83
CA LEU A 269 -3.27 61.25 -2.84
C LEU A 269 -4.01 61.02 -1.52
N GLN A 270 -3.71 61.79 -0.47
CA GLN A 270 -4.41 61.66 0.82
C GLN A 270 -5.90 62.05 0.73
N ASP A 271 -6.24 63.12 0.00
CA ASP A 271 -7.64 63.58 -0.13
C ASP A 271 -8.53 62.63 -0.98
N PRO A 272 -8.07 62.10 -2.13
CA PRO A 272 -8.77 61.03 -2.83
C PRO A 272 -8.97 59.77 -1.97
N MET A 273 -7.98 59.43 -1.12
CA MET A 273 -8.04 58.27 -0.24
C MET A 273 -9.09 58.43 0.86
N LYS A 274 -9.15 59.60 1.52
CA LYS A 274 -10.18 59.92 2.52
C LYS A 274 -11.59 59.76 1.96
N LYS A 275 -11.83 60.21 0.74
CA LYS A 275 -13.13 60.04 0.05
C LYS A 275 -13.46 58.58 -0.24
N LEU A 276 -12.47 57.72 -0.48
CA LEU A 276 -12.69 56.28 -0.66
C LEU A 276 -13.02 55.60 0.68
N ILE A 277 -12.35 55.98 1.77
CA ILE A 277 -12.63 55.48 3.13
C ILE A 277 -14.07 55.80 3.53
N GLU A 278 -14.49 57.06 3.39
CA GLU A 278 -15.87 57.48 3.69
C GLU A 278 -16.92 56.76 2.83
N LYS A 279 -16.56 56.32 1.62
CA LYS A 279 -17.45 55.59 0.72
C LYS A 279 -17.54 54.11 1.10
N GLU A 280 -16.46 53.54 1.60
CA GLU A 280 -16.41 52.17 2.13
C GLU A 280 -17.15 52.06 3.48
N GLU A 281 -17.01 53.07 4.36
CA GLU A 281 -17.75 53.16 5.62
C GLU A 281 -19.25 53.31 5.38
N ARG A 282 -19.67 54.18 4.44
CA ARG A 282 -21.07 54.28 4.03
C ARG A 282 -21.64 52.96 3.53
N LYS A 283 -20.88 52.18 2.75
CA LYS A 283 -21.31 50.85 2.30
C LYS A 283 -21.51 49.86 3.46
N LYS A 284 -20.63 49.88 4.46
CA LYS A 284 -20.77 49.04 5.66
C LYS A 284 -22.01 49.41 6.47
N ILE A 285 -22.27 50.71 6.65
CA ILE A 285 -23.46 51.22 7.36
C ILE A 285 -24.73 50.81 6.61
N THR A 286 -24.78 50.99 5.28
CA THR A 286 -25.94 50.57 4.48
C THR A 286 -26.18 49.05 4.49
N GLN A 287 -25.12 48.23 4.54
CA GLN A 287 -25.26 46.78 4.67
C GLN A 287 -25.78 46.37 6.06
N GLN A 288 -25.35 47.06 7.11
CA GLN A 288 -25.77 46.80 8.49
C GLN A 288 -27.23 47.26 8.74
N GLU A 289 -27.62 48.43 8.23
CA GLU A 289 -29.02 48.92 8.27
C GLU A 289 -29.97 48.02 7.46
N SER A 290 -29.51 47.43 6.35
CA SER A 290 -30.33 46.48 5.58
C SER A 290 -30.54 45.13 6.29
N ALA A 291 -29.60 44.74 7.16
CA ALA A 291 -29.70 43.50 7.95
C ALA A 291 -30.62 43.69 9.17
N GLU A 292 -30.60 44.86 9.82
CA GLU A 292 -31.51 45.21 10.92
C GLU A 292 -32.96 45.46 10.45
N ALA A 293 -33.17 46.02 9.26
CA ALA A 293 -34.52 46.26 8.71
C ALA A 293 -35.30 44.98 8.33
N THR A 294 -34.70 43.78 8.44
CA THR A 294 -35.37 42.50 8.17
C THR A 294 -35.90 41.81 9.43
N MET A 295 -35.74 42.40 10.62
CA MET A 295 -36.30 41.88 11.88
C MET A 295 -37.01 42.98 12.68
N GLU A 296 -38.27 43.29 12.36
CA GLU A 296 -39.18 43.87 13.37
C GLU A 296 -40.65 43.39 13.19
N GLU A 297 -41.15 42.63 14.17
CA GLU A 297 -42.40 42.88 14.90
C GLU A 297 -42.43 42.03 16.22
N PRO A 298 -43.22 42.38 17.28
CA PRO A 298 -42.79 43.35 18.28
C PRO A 298 -42.81 42.86 19.76
N THR A 299 -42.38 43.77 20.65
CA THR A 299 -42.72 43.95 22.09
C THR A 299 -41.71 43.47 23.17
N CYS A 300 -40.97 44.40 23.81
CA CYS A 300 -41.29 44.97 25.14
C CYS A 300 -40.18 45.91 25.68
N LEU A 301 -40.60 46.89 26.48
CA LEU A 301 -39.93 48.12 26.94
C LEU A 301 -38.87 47.93 28.07
N GLY A 302 -37.84 48.79 28.07
CA GLY A 302 -37.17 49.32 29.29
C GLY A 302 -35.61 49.36 29.27
N PRO A 303 -34.94 50.38 29.86
CA PRO A 303 -33.97 51.19 29.09
C PRO A 303 -32.57 51.43 29.72
N MET A 304 -31.69 52.07 28.92
CA MET A 304 -30.47 52.84 29.28
C MET A 304 -29.24 52.05 29.79
N ALA A 305 -27.98 52.43 29.57
CA ALA A 305 -27.28 53.44 28.77
C ALA A 305 -25.77 53.06 28.82
N GLY A 306 -24.98 53.47 27.83
CA GLY A 306 -23.52 53.37 27.90
C GLY A 306 -22.83 53.43 26.55
N THR A 307 -22.71 54.62 25.99
CA THR A 307 -21.72 54.94 24.96
C THR A 307 -20.31 54.68 25.49
N SER A 308 -19.52 53.87 24.79
CA SER A 308 -18.06 53.84 24.91
C SER A 308 -17.44 53.87 23.51
N GLU A 309 -16.67 54.90 23.23
CA GLU A 309 -15.86 55.06 22.02
C GLU A 309 -14.82 53.92 21.89
N PRO A 310 -14.42 53.51 20.66
CA PRO A 310 -13.39 52.50 20.49
C PRO A 310 -12.03 53.16 20.26
N GLU A 311 -11.34 53.56 21.33
CA GLU A 311 -9.88 53.70 21.31
C GLU A 311 -9.29 52.62 22.22
N GLY A 312 -8.84 51.50 21.64
CA GLY A 312 -8.14 50.45 22.40
C GLY A 312 -8.09 49.04 21.79
N ALA A 313 -8.91 48.71 20.79
CA ALA A 313 -9.15 47.32 20.35
C ALA A 313 -7.91 46.57 19.79
N ASP A 314 -6.94 47.27 19.19
CA ASP A 314 -5.81 46.64 18.50
C ASP A 314 -4.84 45.89 19.42
N LYS A 315 -4.77 46.25 20.72
CA LYS A 315 -3.89 45.58 21.69
C LYS A 315 -4.52 44.30 22.25
N ASP A 316 -5.82 44.34 22.52
CA ASP A 316 -6.54 43.23 23.13
C ASP A 316 -6.75 42.09 22.14
N ASP A 317 -7.00 42.39 20.86
CA ASP A 317 -7.06 41.37 19.79
C ASP A 317 -5.70 40.70 19.55
N LEU A 318 -4.60 41.45 19.66
CA LEU A 318 -3.25 40.91 19.53
C LEU A 318 -2.86 40.05 20.74
N LEU A 319 -3.33 40.41 21.93
CA LEU A 319 -3.17 39.61 23.14
C LEU A 319 -3.99 38.32 23.08
N LEU A 320 -5.24 38.39 22.62
CA LEU A 320 -6.10 37.22 22.40
C LEU A 320 -5.46 36.25 21.39
N LEU A 321 -4.93 36.77 20.28
CA LEU A 321 -4.17 35.96 19.33
C LEU A 321 -2.93 35.36 19.99
N SER A 322 -2.16 36.14 20.74
CA SER A 322 -0.98 35.64 21.44
C SER A 322 -1.31 34.53 22.44
N GLU A 323 -2.45 34.63 23.12
CA GLU A 323 -2.95 33.66 24.08
C GLU A 323 -3.43 32.38 23.38
N ILE A 324 -4.18 32.49 22.27
CA ILE A 324 -4.56 31.37 21.41
C ILE A 324 -3.33 30.62 20.88
N PHE A 325 -2.29 31.36 20.47
CA PHE A 325 -1.07 30.76 19.95
C PHE A 325 -0.18 30.15 21.05
N ASN A 326 -0.17 30.72 22.26
CA ASN A 326 0.65 30.24 23.38
C ASN A 326 0.00 29.06 24.12
N ALA A 327 -1.33 28.95 24.12
CA ALA A 327 -2.03 27.77 24.64
C ALA A 327 -1.73 26.49 23.83
N SER A 328 -1.22 26.64 22.60
CA SER A 328 -0.87 25.53 21.70
C SER A 328 0.63 25.26 21.55
N SER A 329 1.51 26.11 22.10
CA SER A 329 2.96 25.92 21.96
C SER A 329 3.45 24.88 22.97
N LEU A 330 3.50 23.61 22.55
CA LEU A 330 4.52 22.71 23.07
C LEU A 330 5.89 23.33 22.73
N ASP A 331 6.75 23.40 23.74
CA ASP A 331 8.07 24.01 23.71
C ASP A 331 8.82 23.66 22.41
N GLU A 332 9.22 24.66 21.62
CA GLU A 332 9.93 24.47 20.33
C GLU A 332 11.18 23.56 20.49
N GLY A 333 11.74 23.48 21.70
CA GLY A 333 12.84 22.61 22.06
C GLY A 333 12.53 21.12 22.13
N GLU A 334 11.28 20.72 22.38
CA GLU A 334 10.87 19.31 22.48
C GLU A 334 10.58 18.72 21.09
N PHE A 335 9.93 19.50 20.21
CA PHE A 335 9.68 19.14 18.82
C PHE A 335 10.97 18.99 17.99
N SER A 336 11.95 19.87 18.17
CA SER A 336 13.26 19.78 17.49
C SER A 336 13.98 18.47 17.83
N LYS A 337 13.85 17.99 19.08
CA LYS A 337 14.41 16.72 19.52
C LYS A 337 13.68 15.52 18.92
N GLU A 338 12.34 15.54 18.87
CA GLU A 338 11.57 14.47 18.21
C GLU A 338 11.81 14.42 16.70
N TRP A 339 11.93 15.58 16.06
CA TRP A 339 12.26 15.70 14.64
C TRP A 339 13.64 15.11 14.32
N ALA A 340 14.66 15.46 15.13
CA ALA A 340 16.00 14.88 15.02
C ALA A 340 16.04 13.38 15.38
N ALA A 341 15.20 12.90 16.28
CA ALA A 341 15.11 11.48 16.62
C ALA A 341 14.51 10.63 15.48
N VAL A 342 13.60 11.20 14.68
CA VAL A 342 12.95 10.49 13.57
C VAL A 342 13.73 10.58 12.26
N PHE A 343 14.54 11.63 12.04
CA PHE A 343 15.22 11.86 10.77
C PHE A 343 16.74 12.13 10.85
N GLY A 344 17.31 12.23 12.05
CA GLY A 344 18.70 12.66 12.26
C GLY A 344 18.89 14.18 12.18
N ASP A 345 19.81 14.72 12.97
CA ASP A 345 20.20 16.13 12.91
C ASP A 345 21.07 16.37 11.66
N GLY A 346 20.58 17.15 10.71
CA GLY A 346 21.27 17.48 9.46
C GLY A 346 22.44 18.45 9.61
N ARG A 347 22.83 18.84 10.84
CA ARG A 347 24.03 19.63 11.09
C ARG A 347 25.26 18.73 11.29
N LEU A 348 26.13 18.71 10.28
CA LEU A 348 27.53 18.36 10.48
C LEU A 348 28.10 19.29 11.56
N LYS A 349 28.43 18.74 12.73
CA LYS A 349 29.21 19.43 13.75
C LYS A 349 30.60 19.71 13.18
N GLU A 350 30.91 20.98 12.93
CA GLU A 350 32.30 21.43 12.82
C GLU A 350 33.01 21.21 14.16
N PRO A 351 34.18 20.57 14.19
CA PRO A 351 34.96 20.44 15.42
C PRO A 351 35.71 21.74 15.72
N VAL A 352 35.64 22.16 16.99
CA VAL A 352 36.46 23.23 17.57
C VAL A 352 37.93 22.80 17.58
N PRO A 353 38.90 23.64 17.18
CA PRO A 353 40.31 23.24 17.13
C PRO A 353 40.98 23.35 18.49
N ALA A 354 41.69 22.29 18.89
CA ALA A 354 42.69 22.31 19.95
C ALA A 354 44.06 22.73 19.37
N VAL A 355 44.78 23.56 20.11
CA VAL A 355 46.08 24.17 19.78
C VAL A 355 47.24 23.18 19.99
N ALA A 356 48.12 22.98 19.00
CA ALA A 356 49.59 22.80 19.09
C ALA A 356 50.23 22.46 17.71
N PRO A 357 51.53 22.73 17.46
CA PRO A 357 52.01 23.33 16.21
C PRO A 357 52.81 22.42 15.26
N GLY A 358 52.82 22.76 13.96
CA GLY A 358 53.76 22.24 12.96
C GLY A 358 53.38 22.59 11.51
N GLU A 359 54.11 23.53 10.91
CA GLU A 359 54.13 23.94 9.48
C GLU A 359 54.58 22.82 8.50
N PRO A 360 54.56 22.99 7.15
CA PRO A 360 53.83 23.96 6.32
C PRO A 360 53.05 23.34 5.12
N ASP A 361 52.27 24.23 4.52
CA ASP A 361 51.44 24.21 3.30
C ASP A 361 52.01 23.49 2.05
N PRO A 362 51.14 23.06 1.11
CA PRO A 362 51.11 23.80 -0.16
C PRO A 362 49.70 24.07 -0.71
N ARG A 363 49.41 25.36 -0.91
CA ARG A 363 48.66 26.07 -1.98
C ARG A 363 47.42 25.44 -2.66
N PRO A 364 46.38 26.26 -2.92
CA PRO A 364 45.04 25.79 -3.26
C PRO A 364 44.83 25.56 -4.77
N GLN A 365 44.11 24.49 -5.12
CA GLN A 365 43.39 24.41 -6.40
C GLN A 365 41.90 24.70 -6.17
N ALA A 366 41.43 25.71 -6.89
CA ALA A 366 40.07 26.17 -6.89
C ALA A 366 39.13 25.24 -7.66
N GLY A 367 37.90 25.11 -7.17
CA GLY A 367 36.72 25.06 -8.02
C GLY A 367 36.22 23.68 -8.44
N SER A 368 35.34 23.11 -7.63
CA SER A 368 34.15 22.38 -8.14
C SER A 368 33.16 22.20 -7.00
N GLY A 369 32.39 23.26 -6.72
CA GLY A 369 31.20 23.16 -5.88
C GLY A 369 30.20 22.23 -6.55
N PHE A 370 29.96 21.09 -5.91
CA PHE A 370 29.00 20.09 -6.34
C PHE A 370 27.59 20.69 -6.23
N LEU A 371 26.91 20.90 -7.37
CA LEU A 371 25.57 21.45 -7.39
C LEU A 371 24.53 20.34 -7.17
N PRO A 372 23.46 20.57 -6.40
CA PRO A 372 22.40 19.58 -6.17
C PRO A 372 21.76 18.99 -7.44
N SER A 373 21.83 19.70 -8.56
CA SER A 373 21.37 19.23 -9.87
C SER A 373 22.18 18.04 -10.40
N GLN A 374 23.48 17.93 -10.07
CA GLN A 374 24.32 16.80 -10.49
C GLN A 374 23.99 15.51 -9.73
N LEU A 375 23.47 15.63 -8.51
CA LEU A 375 23.00 14.50 -7.69
C LEU A 375 21.69 13.93 -8.24
N LEU A 376 20.83 14.79 -8.80
CA LEU A 376 19.58 14.36 -9.44
C LEU A 376 19.86 13.63 -10.78
N ASP A 377 20.82 14.12 -11.56
CA ASP A 377 21.25 13.49 -12.81
C ASP A 377 21.94 12.13 -12.58
N GLN A 378 22.73 12.02 -11.51
CA GLN A 378 23.34 10.74 -11.13
C GLN A 378 22.27 9.70 -10.73
N ASN A 379 21.26 10.13 -9.97
CA ASN A 379 20.16 9.28 -9.54
C ASN A 379 19.24 8.86 -10.71
N MET A 380 19.06 9.71 -11.72
CA MET A 380 18.33 9.37 -12.95
C MET A 380 19.10 8.38 -13.84
N LYS A 381 20.44 8.50 -13.90
CA LYS A 381 21.31 7.54 -14.61
C LYS A 381 21.32 6.16 -13.93
N ASP A 382 21.36 6.13 -12.60
CA ASP A 382 21.30 4.88 -11.83
C ASP A 382 19.93 4.20 -11.96
N LEU A 383 18.85 4.98 -12.06
CA LEU A 383 17.50 4.45 -12.34
C LEU A 383 17.37 3.91 -13.78
N GLN A 384 18.02 4.53 -14.76
CA GLN A 384 18.07 4.05 -16.15
C GLN A 384 18.91 2.76 -16.28
N ALA A 385 20.00 2.64 -15.53
CA ALA A 385 20.82 1.41 -15.46
C ALA A 385 20.06 0.25 -14.78
N SER A 386 19.18 0.55 -13.83
CA SER A 386 18.31 -0.45 -13.18
C SER A 386 17.11 -0.91 -14.04
N LEU A 387 16.87 -0.28 -15.20
CA LEU A 387 15.76 -0.60 -16.11
C LEU A 387 16.19 -1.36 -17.37
N GLN A 388 17.47 -1.72 -17.50
CA GLN A 388 17.90 -2.68 -18.53
C GLN A 388 17.70 -4.12 -18.03
N GLU A 389 16.63 -4.77 -18.51
CA GLU A 389 16.40 -6.20 -18.34
C GLU A 389 17.55 -7.02 -18.95
N PRO A 390 18.11 -8.02 -18.25
CA PRO A 390 18.94 -9.02 -18.91
C PRO A 390 18.06 -9.90 -19.81
N ALA A 391 18.52 -10.05 -21.06
CA ALA A 391 17.86 -10.81 -22.11
C ALA A 391 17.44 -12.22 -21.65
N LYS A 392 16.20 -12.58 -21.99
CA LYS A 392 15.60 -13.91 -21.82
C LYS A 392 16.56 -15.02 -22.28
N ALA A 393 17.06 -15.81 -21.34
CA ALA A 393 17.52 -17.16 -21.65
C ALA A 393 16.28 -17.98 -22.01
N ALA A 394 16.12 -18.28 -23.29
CA ALA A 394 15.18 -19.31 -23.73
C ALA A 394 15.56 -20.60 -23.00
N SER A 395 14.67 -21.06 -22.12
CA SER A 395 14.79 -22.36 -21.47
C SER A 395 14.91 -23.41 -22.58
N ASP A 396 16.02 -24.12 -22.57
CA ASP A 396 16.41 -25.12 -23.54
C ASP A 396 15.38 -26.27 -23.54
N LEU A 397 14.34 -26.11 -24.38
CA LEU A 397 13.28 -27.10 -24.62
C LEU A 397 13.87 -28.43 -25.10
N THR A 398 15.09 -28.42 -25.64
CA THR A 398 15.83 -29.59 -26.09
C THR A 398 16.14 -30.56 -24.95
N ALA A 399 16.50 -30.06 -23.76
CA ALA A 399 16.70 -30.90 -22.58
C ALA A 399 15.39 -31.54 -22.08
N TRP A 400 14.26 -30.86 -22.32
CA TRP A 400 12.92 -31.36 -22.00
C TRP A 400 12.43 -32.41 -23.02
N PHE A 401 12.71 -32.21 -24.31
CA PHE A 401 12.40 -33.18 -25.37
C PHE A 401 13.23 -34.47 -25.25
N SER A 402 14.52 -34.36 -24.90
CA SER A 402 15.40 -35.53 -24.73
C SER A 402 15.01 -36.43 -23.55
N LEU A 403 14.30 -35.89 -22.54
CA LEU A 403 13.85 -36.67 -21.38
C LEU A 403 12.69 -37.64 -21.70
N PHE A 404 12.00 -37.42 -22.83
CA PHE A 404 10.82 -38.19 -23.23
C PHE A 404 10.96 -38.89 -24.59
N ALA A 405 12.07 -38.69 -25.31
CA ALA A 405 12.32 -39.30 -26.62
C ALA A 405 12.31 -40.84 -26.57
N ASP A 406 12.65 -41.44 -25.43
CA ASP A 406 12.70 -42.90 -25.26
C ASP A 406 11.33 -43.54 -24.89
N LEU A 407 10.26 -42.75 -24.75
CA LEU A 407 8.95 -43.23 -24.30
C LEU A 407 7.86 -43.22 -25.38
N ASP A 408 8.21 -42.92 -26.63
CA ASP A 408 7.28 -42.96 -27.76
C ASP A 408 7.83 -43.82 -28.92
N PRO A 409 7.34 -45.06 -29.13
CA PRO A 409 7.79 -45.92 -30.22
C PRO A 409 7.41 -45.39 -31.63
N LEU A 410 6.73 -44.24 -31.75
CA LEU A 410 6.34 -43.64 -33.02
C LEU A 410 6.95 -42.26 -33.30
N SER A 411 7.78 -41.71 -32.39
CA SER A 411 8.40 -40.39 -32.59
C SER A 411 9.75 -40.41 -33.33
N ASN A 412 10.25 -41.57 -33.75
CA ASN A 412 11.52 -41.68 -34.48
C ASN A 412 11.32 -42.17 -35.93
N PRO A 413 11.13 -41.28 -36.92
CA PRO A 413 10.99 -41.66 -38.32
C PRO A 413 12.24 -42.34 -38.92
N ASP A 414 13.40 -42.25 -38.25
CA ASP A 414 14.64 -42.95 -38.65
C ASP A 414 14.76 -44.39 -38.12
N ALA A 415 13.80 -44.85 -37.29
CA ALA A 415 13.78 -46.23 -36.79
C ALA A 415 13.03 -47.21 -37.73
N VAL A 416 12.32 -46.71 -38.74
CA VAL A 416 11.67 -47.56 -39.75
C VAL A 416 12.71 -47.95 -40.81
N GLY A 417 13.28 -49.16 -40.67
CA GLY A 417 14.08 -49.79 -41.72
C GLY A 417 15.42 -50.39 -41.29
N LYS A 418 15.83 -50.33 -40.02
CA LYS A 418 17.02 -51.03 -39.52
C LYS A 418 16.63 -52.38 -38.92
N THR A 419 16.49 -53.39 -39.77
CA THR A 419 16.42 -54.79 -39.36
C THR A 419 17.82 -55.28 -38.94
N ASP A 420 17.90 -55.83 -37.73
CA ASP A 420 18.89 -56.74 -37.15
C ASP A 420 20.13 -57.09 -37.98
N LYS A 421 21.32 -56.67 -37.52
CA LYS A 421 22.62 -57.22 -37.95
C LYS A 421 23.67 -57.40 -36.84
N GLU A 422 23.31 -57.35 -35.55
CA GLU A 422 24.29 -57.49 -34.46
C GLU A 422 23.98 -58.64 -33.48
N HIS A 423 23.33 -59.71 -33.96
CA HIS A 423 23.13 -60.94 -33.17
C HIS A 423 23.69 -62.22 -33.81
N GLU A 424 24.63 -62.11 -34.75
CA GLU A 424 25.48 -63.22 -35.19
C GLU A 424 26.92 -62.73 -35.20
N LEU A 425 27.69 -62.98 -34.13
CA LEU A 425 29.17 -63.14 -34.12
C LEU A 425 29.74 -63.30 -32.68
N LEU A 426 29.00 -63.92 -31.76
CA LEU A 426 29.55 -64.42 -30.49
C LEU A 426 29.02 -65.82 -30.21
N ASN A 427 29.43 -66.76 -31.07
CA ASN A 427 29.57 -68.18 -30.76
C ASN A 427 30.67 -68.71 -31.69
N ALA A 428 31.91 -68.56 -31.22
CA ALA A 428 33.09 -69.32 -31.62
C ALA A 428 33.97 -69.48 -30.37
#